data_AF-A0A8J4H8U3-F1
#
_entry.id   AF-A0A8J4H8U3-F1
#
_cell.length_a   1.000
_cell.length_b   1.000
_cell.length_c   1.000
_cell.angle_alpha   90.00
_cell.angle_beta   90.00
_cell.angle_gamma   90.00
#
_symmetry.space_group_name_H-M   'P 1'
#
loop_
_entity.id
_entity.type
_entity.pdbx_description
1 polymer ?
#
loop_
_entity_poly.entity_id
_entity_poly.type
_entity_poly.pdbx_seq_one_letter_code
_entity_poly.pdbx_strand_id
1 'polypeptide(L)'
;MITDKEGRRITLRRIGALEKLRLFKALGPQLAQNEPYLAIALLAFAVAAIEDVPLPSPANEAQIEMVVQKLGESGLAAVAAAFAATTSSRAAQVDSAKN
;
A
#
# COMPACT_ATOMS: atom_id res chain seq x y z
N MET A 1 7.29 9.63 0.10
CA MET A 1 8.27 8.79 -0.63
C MET A 1 9.09 8.04 0.40
N ILE A 2 9.42 6.79 0.11
CA ILE A 2 10.19 5.92 1.03
C ILE A 2 11.27 5.18 0.23
N THR A 3 12.24 4.63 0.95
CA THR A 3 13.30 3.80 0.38
C THR A 3 13.23 2.41 1.01
N ASP A 4 13.39 1.37 0.20
CA ASP A 4 13.47 0.00 0.71
C ASP A 4 14.92 -0.43 1.02
N LYS A 5 15.09 -1.69 1.44
CA LYS A 5 16.42 -2.25 1.77
C LYS A 5 17.36 -2.37 0.56
N GLU A 6 16.83 -2.41 -0.65
CA GLU A 6 17.60 -2.50 -1.89
C GLU A 6 18.00 -1.10 -2.40
N GLY A 7 17.61 -0.04 -1.69
CA GLY A 7 17.87 1.34 -2.09
C GLY A 7 16.85 1.89 -3.09
N ARG A 8 15.76 1.14 -3.37
CA ARG A 8 14.75 1.56 -4.36
C ARG A 8 13.84 2.62 -3.78
N ARG A 9 13.58 3.65 -4.58
CA ARG A 9 12.70 4.79 -4.29
C ARG A 9 11.26 4.43 -4.64
N ILE A 10 10.40 4.38 -3.63
CA ILE A 10 8.98 4.02 -3.76
C ILE A 10 8.13 5.25 -3.44
N THR A 11 7.32 5.66 -4.41
CA THR A 11 6.33 6.73 -4.24
C THR A 11 5.00 6.11 -3.87
N LEU A 12 4.39 6.61 -2.79
CA LEU A 12 3.10 6.12 -2.31
C LEU A 12 1.97 7.07 -2.73
N ARG A 13 0.81 6.51 -3.06
CA ARG A 13 -0.45 7.23 -3.22
C ARG A 13 -1.30 7.09 -1.97
N ARG A 14 -2.13 8.11 -1.71
CA ARG A 14 -3.11 8.06 -0.62
C ARG A 14 -4.25 7.11 -0.97
N ILE A 15 -4.64 6.27 -0.03
CA ILE A 15 -5.79 5.37 -0.16
C ILE A 15 -6.99 5.94 0.59
N GLY A 16 -7.92 6.55 -0.13
CA GLY A 16 -9.21 7.00 0.37
C GLY A 16 -10.29 5.94 0.26
N ALA A 17 -11.54 6.32 0.54
CA ALA A 17 -12.68 5.40 0.44
C ALA A 17 -12.91 4.91 -1.00
N LEU A 18 -12.75 5.79 -1.99
CA LEU A 18 -12.91 5.44 -3.40
C LEU A 18 -11.85 4.43 -3.86
N GLU A 19 -10.60 4.62 -3.44
CA GLU A 19 -9.49 3.71 -3.76
C GLU A 19 -9.74 2.32 -3.15
N LYS A 20 -10.27 2.24 -1.93
CA LYS A 20 -10.65 0.97 -1.31
C LYS A 20 -11.76 0.26 -2.08
N LEU A 21 -12.80 0.98 -2.52
CA LEU A 21 -13.86 0.40 -3.36
C LEU A 21 -13.29 -0.12 -4.68
N ARG A 22 -12.36 0.62 -5.30
CA ARG A 22 -11.67 0.17 -6.53
C ARG A 22 -10.83 -1.07 -6.30
N LEU A 23 -10.10 -1.15 -5.18
CA LEU A 23 -9.36 -2.33 -4.78
C LEU A 23 -10.28 -3.55 -4.59
N PHE A 24 -11.38 -3.41 -3.85
CA PHE A 24 -12.35 -4.51 -3.67
C PHE A 24 -12.93 -4.98 -4.99
N LYS A 25 -13.22 -4.04 -5.91
CA LYS A 25 -13.68 -4.39 -7.26
C LYS A 25 -12.59 -5.14 -8.06
N ALA A 26 -11.32 -4.74 -7.93
CA ALA A 26 -10.20 -5.39 -8.61
C ALA A 26 -9.94 -6.81 -8.10
N LEU A 27 -10.14 -7.05 -6.80
CA LEU A 27 -9.98 -8.36 -6.15
C LEU A 27 -11.18 -9.30 -6.36
N GLY A 28 -12.37 -8.74 -6.55
CA GLY A 28 -13.59 -9.51 -6.52
C GLY A 28 -13.97 -9.98 -5.11
N PRO A 29 -15.15 -10.62 -4.95
CA PRO A 29 -15.75 -10.89 -3.65
C PRO A 29 -14.97 -11.92 -2.81
N GLN A 30 -14.32 -12.89 -3.45
CA GLN A 30 -13.64 -13.99 -2.76
C GLN A 30 -12.33 -13.51 -2.11
N LEU A 31 -11.45 -12.87 -2.90
CA LEU A 31 -10.17 -12.37 -2.40
C LEU A 31 -10.33 -11.16 -1.48
N ALA A 32 -11.38 -10.36 -1.66
CA ALA A 32 -11.69 -9.27 -0.73
C ALA A 32 -12.06 -9.76 0.68
N GLN A 33 -12.50 -11.02 0.84
CA GLN A 33 -12.75 -11.66 2.14
C GLN A 33 -11.54 -12.41 2.70
N ASN A 34 -10.48 -12.57 1.91
CA ASN A 34 -9.22 -13.17 2.35
C ASN A 34 -8.35 -12.08 2.99
N GLU A 35 -8.41 -11.95 4.32
CA GLU A 35 -7.68 -10.91 5.06
C GLU A 35 -6.18 -10.87 4.77
N PRO A 36 -5.43 -11.99 4.80
CA PRO A 36 -4.02 -12.00 4.40
C PRO A 36 -3.78 -11.47 2.98
N TYR A 37 -4.59 -11.89 2.00
CA TYR A 37 -4.45 -11.43 0.61
C TYR A 37 -4.76 -9.93 0.51
N LEU A 38 -5.87 -9.50 1.09
CA LEU A 38 -6.30 -8.11 1.07
C LEU A 38 -5.26 -7.17 1.71
N ALA A 39 -4.62 -7.60 2.79
CA ALA A 39 -3.57 -6.83 3.46
C ALA A 39 -2.39 -6.56 2.50
N ILE A 40 -1.89 -7.59 1.81
CA ILE A 40 -0.80 -7.45 0.83
C ILE A 40 -1.26 -6.62 -0.38
N ALA A 41 -2.47 -6.89 -0.89
CA ALA A 41 -3.04 -6.17 -2.00
C ALA A 41 -3.20 -4.67 -1.71
N LEU A 42 -3.55 -4.30 -0.48
CA LEU A 42 -3.62 -2.90 -0.05
C LEU A 42 -2.25 -2.21 -0.08
N LEU A 43 -1.19 -2.89 0.35
CA LEU A 43 0.18 -2.36 0.27
C LEU A 43 0.61 -2.14 -1.18
N ALA A 44 0.38 -3.13 -2.05
CA ALA A 44 0.66 -3.00 -3.48
C ALA A 44 -0.16 -1.87 -4.13
N PHE A 45 -1.44 -1.76 -3.79
CA PHE A 45 -2.32 -0.71 -4.31
C PHE A 45 -1.92 0.69 -3.80
N ALA A 46 -1.18 0.80 -2.70
CA ALA A 46 -0.65 2.08 -2.22
C ALA A 46 0.58 2.57 -2.98
N VAL A 47 1.17 1.78 -3.88
CA VAL A 47 2.37 2.17 -4.63
C VAL A 47 2.02 2.89 -5.93
N ALA A 48 2.53 4.10 -6.10
CA ALA A 48 2.32 4.97 -7.25
C ALA A 48 3.50 4.98 -8.24
N ALA A 49 4.73 4.75 -7.79
CA ALA A 49 5.90 4.62 -8.65
C ALA A 49 7.01 3.85 -7.94
N ILE A 50 7.89 3.24 -8.74
CA ILE A 50 9.16 2.62 -8.29
C ILE A 50 10.26 3.19 -9.18
N GLU A 51 11.32 3.76 -8.59
CA GLU A 51 12.42 4.40 -9.33
C GLU A 51 11.94 5.42 -10.37
N ASP A 52 11.03 6.30 -9.96
CA ASP A 52 10.38 7.31 -10.81
C ASP A 52 9.57 6.75 -12.00
N VAL A 53 9.45 5.42 -12.14
CA VAL A 53 8.58 4.78 -13.13
C VAL A 53 7.15 4.74 -12.58
N PRO A 54 6.19 5.49 -13.15
CA PRO A 54 4.83 5.51 -12.65
C PRO A 54 4.15 4.16 -12.84
N LEU A 55 3.43 3.73 -11.79
CA LEU A 55 2.56 2.57 -11.83
C LEU A 55 1.10 3.05 -11.81
N PRO A 56 0.27 2.66 -12.78
CA PRO A 56 -1.16 2.94 -12.73
C PRO A 56 -1.79 2.22 -11.53
N SER A 57 -2.96 2.69 -11.08
CA SER A 57 -3.71 1.97 -10.06
C SER A 57 -4.15 0.62 -10.59
N PRO A 58 -3.82 -0.51 -9.91
CA PRO A 58 -4.25 -1.82 -10.36
C PRO A 58 -5.78 -1.91 -10.51
N ALA A 59 -6.25 -2.45 -11.62
CA ALA A 59 -7.66 -2.57 -11.96
C ALA A 59 -8.21 -4.01 -11.82
N ASN A 60 -7.32 -4.99 -11.61
CA ASN A 60 -7.65 -6.39 -11.41
C ASN A 60 -6.56 -7.10 -10.59
N GLU A 61 -6.85 -8.33 -10.18
CA GLU A 61 -5.96 -9.24 -9.44
C GLU A 61 -4.57 -9.37 -10.08
N ALA A 62 -4.49 -9.70 -11.37
CA ALA A 62 -3.21 -9.90 -12.05
C ALA A 62 -2.29 -8.67 -12.00
N GLN A 63 -2.87 -7.46 -12.07
CA GLN A 63 -2.10 -6.22 -11.93
C GLN A 63 -1.64 -5.97 -10.49
N ILE A 64 -2.40 -6.41 -9.48
CA ILE A 64 -1.97 -6.35 -8.08
C ILE A 64 -0.77 -7.28 -7.88
N GLU A 65 -0.86 -8.51 -8.38
CA GLU A 65 0.23 -9.49 -8.29
C GLU A 65 1.49 -9.04 -9.02
N MET A 66 1.35 -8.40 -10.18
CA MET A 66 2.48 -7.78 -10.88
C MET A 66 3.17 -6.72 -10.01
N VAL A 67 2.42 -5.89 -9.29
CA VAL A 67 3.00 -4.89 -8.38
C VAL A 67 3.66 -5.57 -7.18
N VAL A 68 3.02 -6.59 -6.59
CA VAL A 68 3.61 -7.41 -5.53
C VAL A 68 4.94 -8.02 -5.98
N GLN A 69 4.98 -8.60 -7.18
CA GLN A 69 6.19 -9.19 -7.76
C GLN A 69 7.30 -8.15 -7.98
N LYS A 70 6.95 -6.94 -8.45
CA LYS A 70 7.92 -5.85 -8.63
C LYS A 70 8.49 -5.36 -7.29
N LEU A 71 7.66 -5.30 -6.25
CA LEU A 71 8.07 -4.87 -4.92
C LEU A 71 8.91 -5.94 -4.21
N GLY A 72 8.53 -7.21 -4.35
CA GLY A 72 9.08 -8.28 -3.53
C GLY A 72 8.91 -8.02 -2.03
N GLU A 73 9.61 -8.82 -1.23
CA GLU A 73 9.55 -8.75 0.24
C GLU A 73 10.09 -7.42 0.78
N SER A 74 11.21 -6.95 0.24
CA SER A 74 11.88 -5.72 0.67
C SER A 74 10.99 -4.49 0.47
N GLY A 75 10.36 -4.40 -0.70
CA GLY A 75 9.44 -3.31 -1.05
C GLY A 75 8.17 -3.36 -0.21
N LEU A 76 7.53 -4.54 -0.09
CA LEU A 76 6.32 -4.69 0.74
C LEU A 76 6.57 -4.33 2.21
N ALA A 77 7.70 -4.78 2.77
CA ALA A 77 8.08 -4.45 4.14
C ALA A 77 8.26 -2.93 4.34
N ALA A 78 8.90 -2.24 3.37
CA ALA A 78 9.07 -0.79 3.43
C ALA A 78 7.71 -0.05 3.39
N VAL A 79 6.80 -0.48 2.52
CA VAL A 79 5.45 0.10 2.43
C VAL A 79 4.67 -0.14 3.73
N ALA A 80 4.70 -1.36 4.28
CA ALA A 80 4.04 -1.69 5.54
C ALA A 80 4.55 -0.81 6.71
N ALA A 81 5.87 -0.65 6.81
CA ALA A 81 6.50 0.19 7.83
C ALA A 81 6.04 1.66 7.73
N ALA A 82 5.91 2.19 6.52
CA ALA A 82 5.44 3.56 6.29
C ALA A 82 4.00 3.77 6.78
N PHE A 83 3.12 2.78 6.58
CA PHE A 83 1.74 2.81 7.06
C PHE A 83 1.65 2.72 8.59
N ALA A 84 2.47 1.86 9.21
CA ALA A 84 2.56 1.75 10.67
C ALA A 84 3.04 3.07 11.31
N ALA A 85 4.07 3.69 10.75
CA ALA A 85 4.59 4.98 11.22
C ALA A 85 3.53 6.09 11.15
N THR A 86 2.76 6.15 10.06
CA THR A 86 1.68 7.15 9.88
C THR A 86 0.55 6.97 10.90
N THR A 87 0.25 5.73 11.28
CA THR A 87 -0.81 5.42 12.25
C THR A 87 -0.36 5.78 13.67
N SER A 88 0.89 5.44 14.02
CA SER A 88 1.54 5.80 15.29
C SER A 88 1.64 7.32 15.48
N SER A 89 2.07 8.05 14.44
CA SER A 89 2.20 9.51 14.51
C SER A 89 0.85 10.21 14.71
N ARG A 90 -0.22 9.63 14.14
CA ARG A 90 -1.57 10.18 14.28
C ARG A 90 -2.13 9.96 15.68
N ALA A 91 -1.88 8.81 16.29
CA ALA A 91 -2.29 8.52 17.67
C ALA A 91 -1.60 9.46 18.68
N ALA A 92 -0.27 9.64 18.55
CA ALA A 92 0.50 10.51 19.44
C ALA A 92 0.07 12.00 19.39
N GLN A 93 -0.41 12.49 18.24
CA GLN A 93 -0.93 13.85 18.12
C GLN A 93 -2.28 14.07 18.83
N VAL A 94 -3.12 13.04 18.97
CA VAL A 94 -4.42 13.18 19.65
C VAL A 94 -4.24 13.28 21.17
N ASP A 95 -3.24 12.60 21.72
CA ASP A 95 -2.94 12.63 23.16
C ASP A 95 -2.29 13.95 23.59
N SER A 96 -1.52 14.57 22.69
CA SER A 96 -0.87 15.87 22.92
C SER A 96 -1.85 17.06 22.92
N ALA A 97 -3.04 16.91 22.34
CA ALA A 97 -4.03 17.97 22.19
C ALA A 97 -5.06 18.03 23.33
N LYS A 98 -4.94 17.14 24.33
CA LYS A 98 -5.89 17.01 25.46
C LYS A 98 -5.31 17.45 26.81
N ASN A 99 -4.06 17.92 26.86
CA ASN A 99 -3.39 18.40 28.07
C ASN A 99 -3.17 19.91 28.05
#